data_AF-A0A377C5Q4-F1
#
_entry.id   AF-A0A377C5Q4-F1
#
_cell.length_a   1.000
_cell.length_b   1.000
_cell.length_c   1.000
_cell.angle_alpha   90.00
_cell.angle_beta   90.00
_cell.angle_gamma   90.00
#
_symmetry.space_group_name_H-M   'P 1'
#
loop_
_entity.id
_entity.type
_entity.pdbx_description
1 polymer ?
#
loop_
_entity_poly.entity_id
_entity_poly.type
_entity_poly.pdbx_seq_one_letter_code
_entity_poly.pdbx_strand_id
1 'polypeptide(L)'
;METLITISRWLAKQHVVTWCVQQEGNSGALMLFICLMRKKVAFYILTEEKTRHAQMSGPQAAVAGTVNGQPKNGSVNSRRAV
;
A
#
# COMPACT_ATOMS: atom_id res chain seq x y z
N MET A 1 12.84 17.99 -6.79
CA MET A 1 11.82 17.27 -7.59
C MET A 1 12.25 15.86 -8.00
N GLU A 2 13.54 15.57 -8.22
CA GLU A 2 14.01 14.26 -8.70
C GLU A 2 13.69 13.08 -7.76
N THR A 3 13.67 13.31 -6.45
CA THR A 3 13.35 12.29 -5.45
C THR A 3 11.93 11.75 -5.62
N LEU A 4 10.93 12.63 -5.81
CA LEU A 4 9.53 12.22 -6.02
C LEU A 4 9.36 11.44 -7.33
N ILE A 5 10.08 11.84 -8.38
CA ILE A 5 10.07 11.12 -9.67
C ILE A 5 10.67 9.72 -9.48
N THR A 6 11.76 9.60 -8.73
CA THR A 6 12.42 8.33 -8.43
C THR A 6 11.54 7.42 -7.60
N ILE A 7 10.92 7.94 -6.54
CA ILE A 7 9.95 7.21 -5.71
C ILE A 7 8.75 6.76 -6.56
N SER A 8 8.16 7.65 -7.36
CA SER A 8 7.04 7.31 -8.25
C SER A 8 7.40 6.21 -9.25
N ARG A 9 8.59 6.25 -9.85
CA ARG A 9 9.09 5.20 -10.75
C ARG A 9 9.31 3.87 -10.03
N TRP A 10 9.71 3.89 -8.76
CA TRP A 10 9.89 2.68 -7.95
C TRP A 10 8.54 2.08 -7.53
N LEU A 11 7.61 2.92 -7.06
CA LEU A 11 6.26 2.54 -6.66
C LEU A 11 5.46 1.95 -7.82
N ALA A 12 5.66 2.44 -9.06
CA ALA A 12 4.99 1.93 -10.25
C ALA A 12 5.35 0.45 -10.57
N LYS A 13 6.39 -0.10 -9.94
CA LYS A 13 6.81 -1.50 -10.08
C LYS A 13 6.25 -2.40 -8.98
N GLN A 14 5.58 -1.83 -7.98
CA GLN A 14 5.05 -2.57 -6.84
C GLN A 14 3.58 -2.86 -7.07
N HIS A 15 3.17 -4.08 -6.73
CA HIS A 15 1.79 -4.55 -6.92
C HIS A 15 1.06 -4.79 -5.61
N VAL A 16 1.75 -4.80 -4.48
CA VAL A 16 1.18 -5.12 -3.17
C VAL A 16 1.54 -4.02 -2.16
N VAL A 17 0.56 -3.64 -1.35
CA VAL A 17 0.73 -2.72 -0.20
C VAL A 17 0.16 -3.38 1.05
N THR A 18 0.78 -3.12 2.19
CA THR A 18 0.11 -3.32 3.48
C THR A 18 -0.64 -2.04 3.82
N TRP A 19 -1.96 -2.14 3.94
CA TRP A 19 -2.87 -1.06 4.27
C TRP A 19 -3.36 -1.19 5.70
N CYS A 20 -3.16 -0.13 6.49
CA CYS A 20 -3.66 0.00 7.84
C CYS A 20 -4.72 1.09 7.90
N VAL A 21 -5.87 0.76 8.49
CA VAL A 21 -6.95 1.70 8.78
C VAL A 21 -7.33 1.59 10.24
N GLN A 22 -7.63 2.73 10.87
CA GLN A 22 -8.13 2.82 12.23
C GLN A 22 -9.48 3.51 12.23
N GLN A 23 -10.44 2.91 12.93
CA GLN A 23 -11.77 3.48 13.16
C GLN A 23 -12.17 3.18 14.61
N GLU A 24 -12.54 4.22 15.37
CA GLU A 24 -13.10 4.12 16.73
C GLU A 24 -12.33 3.18 17.69
N GLY A 25 -10.99 3.29 17.72
CA GLY A 25 -10.15 2.47 18.60
C GLY A 25 -9.84 1.06 18.09
N ASN A 26 -10.42 0.67 16.95
CA ASN A 26 -10.12 -0.59 16.28
C ASN A 26 -9.19 -0.33 15.08
N SER A 27 -7.99 -0.91 15.09
CA SER A 27 -7.01 -0.83 14.00
C SER A 27 -6.85 -2.17 13.32
N GLY A 28 -6.86 -2.19 11.99
CA GLY A 28 -6.61 -3.40 11.20
C GLY A 28 -5.60 -3.14 10.10
N ALA A 29 -4.68 -4.08 9.89
CA ALA A 29 -3.74 -4.11 8.77
C ALA A 29 -4.09 -5.26 7.82
N LEU A 30 -4.08 -5.01 6.51
CA LEU A 30 -4.29 -6.04 5.49
C LEU A 30 -3.35 -5.81 4.32
N MET A 31 -2.86 -6.88 3.69
CA MET A 31 -2.14 -6.80 2.44
C MET A 31 -3.11 -6.87 1.26
N LEU A 32 -3.00 -5.91 0.34
CA LEU A 32 -3.85 -5.85 -0.85
C LEU A 32 -3.05 -5.52 -2.10
N PHE A 33 -3.64 -5.88 -3.24
CA PHE A 33 -3.14 -5.48 -4.53
C PHE A 33 -3.48 -4.02 -4.83
N ILE A 34 -2.55 -3.34 -5.50
CA ILE A 34 -2.66 -1.93 -5.84
C ILE A 34 -2.40 -1.64 -7.31
N CYS A 35 -3.01 -0.56 -7.79
CA CYS A 35 -2.62 0.13 -9.02
C CYS A 35 -2.21 1.57 -8.69
N LEU A 36 -0.98 1.96 -9.06
CA LEU A 36 -0.48 3.32 -8.84
C LEU A 36 -0.89 4.25 -9.99
N MET A 37 -1.63 5.31 -9.66
CA MET A 37 -1.92 6.41 -10.58
C MET A 37 -0.94 7.56 -10.39
N ARG A 38 0.14 7.55 -11.19
CA ARG A 38 1.28 8.47 -11.07
C ARG A 38 0.90 9.95 -11.14
N LYS A 39 -0.07 10.33 -12.00
CA LYS A 39 -0.50 11.73 -12.17
C LYS A 39 -1.14 12.30 -10.89
N LYS A 40 -1.83 11.45 -10.12
CA LYS A 40 -2.53 11.84 -8.88
C LYS A 40 -1.75 11.47 -7.62
N VAL A 41 -0.62 10.76 -7.76
CA VAL A 41 0.15 10.19 -6.64
C VAL A 41 -0.77 9.41 -5.70
N ALA A 42 -1.63 8.55 -6.28
CA ALA A 42 -2.65 7.82 -5.54
C ALA A 42 -2.55 6.31 -5.81
N PHE A 43 -2.76 5.52 -4.76
CA PHE A 43 -2.93 4.07 -4.87
C PHE A 43 -4.42 3.73 -4.96
N TYR A 44 -4.80 3.01 -6.01
CA TYR A 44 -6.10 2.38 -6.11
C TYR A 44 -5.97 0.97 -5.55
N ILE A 45 -6.76 0.68 -4.52
CA ILE A 45 -6.77 -0.62 -3.85
C ILE A 45 -7.80 -1.50 -4.54
N LEU A 46 -7.39 -2.71 -4.90
CA LEU A 46 -8.26 -3.73 -5.46
C LEU A 46 -8.79 -4.58 -4.29
N THR A 47 -10.00 -4.27 -3.83
CA THR A 47 -10.66 -4.98 -2.73
C THR A 47 -12.16 -5.01 -2.93
N GLU A 48 -12.84 -5.98 -2.33
CA GLU A 48 -14.30 -5.98 -2.26
C GLU A 48 -14.80 -4.98 -1.22
N GLU A 49 -15.86 -4.24 -1.57
CA GLU A 49 -16.45 -3.20 -0.71
C GLU A 49 -17.01 -3.76 0.60
N LYS A 50 -17.36 -5.04 0.63
CA LYS A 50 -17.92 -5.72 1.82
C LYS A 50 -16.85 -6.23 2.78
N THR A 51 -15.57 -6.10 2.44
CA THR A 51 -14.51 -6.43 3.39
C THR A 51 -14.57 -5.48 4.58
N ARG A 52 -14.27 -6.00 5.78
CA ARG A 52 -14.20 -5.20 7.01
C ARG A 52 -13.30 -3.97 6.82
N HIS A 53 -12.13 -4.14 6.19
CA HIS A 53 -11.20 -3.04 5.90
C HIS A 53 -11.78 -1.99 4.96
N ALA A 54 -12.51 -2.38 3.91
CA ALA A 54 -13.17 -1.42 3.02
C ALA A 54 -14.25 -0.62 3.76
N GLN A 55 -15.06 -1.30 4.58
CA GLN A 55 -16.10 -0.65 5.39
C GLN A 55 -15.51 0.31 6.43
N MET A 56 -14.39 -0.06 7.07
CA MET A 56 -13.67 0.80 8.01
C MET A 56 -13.05 2.03 7.36
N SER A 57 -12.76 1.96 6.06
CA SER A 57 -11.98 2.99 5.37
C SER A 57 -12.79 4.15 4.83
N GLY A 58 -14.12 4.06 4.90
CA GLY A 58 -15.08 5.17 4.77
C GLY A 58 -14.77 6.24 3.71
N PRO A 59 -15.46 7.38 3.78
CA PRO A 59 -15.05 8.58 3.03
C PRO A 59 -13.86 9.24 3.73
N GLN A 60 -12.73 9.39 3.01
CA GLN A 60 -11.56 10.17 3.45
C GLN A 60 -10.92 9.71 4.77
N ALA A 61 -11.00 8.42 5.14
CA ALA A 61 -10.34 7.95 6.35
C ALA A 61 -8.82 8.12 6.27
N ALA A 62 -8.21 8.43 7.41
CA ALA A 62 -6.75 8.42 7.54
C ALA A 62 -6.26 6.97 7.44
N VAL A 63 -5.35 6.74 6.51
CA VAL A 63 -4.77 5.42 6.26
C VAL A 63 -3.25 5.52 6.28
N ALA A 64 -2.61 4.47 6.77
CA ALA A 64 -1.17 4.30 6.70
C ALA A 64 -0.87 3.02 5.94
N GLY A 65 0.33 2.91 5.39
CA GLY A 65 0.71 1.67 4.73
C GLY A 65 2.17 1.59 4.34
N THR A 66 2.63 0.37 4.13
CA THR A 66 4.00 0.07 3.68
C THR A 66 3.95 -0.60 2.33
N VAL A 67 4.78 -0.14 1.40
CA VAL A 67 4.99 -0.81 0.13
C VAL A 67 6.32 -1.54 0.21
N ASN A 68 6.28 -2.87 0.11
CA ASN A 68 7.49 -3.70 0.13
C ASN A 68 7.94 -4.01 -1.30
N GLY A 69 9.24 -3.96 -1.53
CA GLY A 69 9.82 -4.33 -2.81
C GLY A 69 9.62 -5.81 -3.10
N GLN A 70 9.08 -6.14 -4.28
CA GLN A 70 9.02 -7.54 -4.70
C GLN A 70 10.47 -8.10 -4.86
N PRO A 71 10.80 -9.27 -4.25
CA PRO A 71 12.10 -9.90 -4.46
C PRO A 71 12.25 -10.24 -5.94
N LYS A 72 13.35 -9.78 -6.57
CA LYS A 72 13.52 -9.99 -8.02
C LYS A 72 13.88 -11.42 -8.38
N ASN A 73 14.41 -12.18 -7.43
CA ASN A 73 14.80 -13.57 -7.58
C ASN A 73 14.50 -14.20 -6.21
N GLY A 74 14.12 -15.48 -6.11
CA GLY A 74 13.73 -16.15 -4.85
C GLY A 74 14.77 -16.19 -3.72
N SER A 75 15.82 -15.35 -3.74
CA SER A 75 16.66 -15.09 -2.58
C SER A 75 15.98 -14.08 -1.65
N VAL A 76 15.47 -14.58 -0.53
CA VAL A 76 15.14 -13.75 0.62
C VAL A 76 16.45 -13.11 1.09
N ASN A 77 16.62 -11.81 0.83
CA ASN A 77 17.72 -11.05 1.41
C ASN A 77 17.30 -10.69 2.84
N SER A 78 17.78 -11.48 3.81
CA SER A 78 17.45 -11.43 5.24
C SER A 78 17.81 -10.10 5.96
N ARG A 79 18.28 -9.07 5.24
CA ARG A 79 18.70 -7.77 5.79
C ARG A 79 17.64 -6.67 5.74
N ARG A 80 16.38 -6.98 5.44
CA ARG A 80 15.29 -5.96 5.35
C ARG A 80 14.09 -6.23 6.24
N ALA A 81 14.27 -6.99 7.32
CA ALA A 81 13.35 -6.95 8.46
C ALA A 81 14.02 -6.10 9.55
N VAL A 82 13.63 -4.83 9.62
CA VAL A 82 13.77 -3.96 10.80
C VAL A 82 12.38 -3.43 11.08
#